data_AF-A0A2G6JIK1-F1
#
_entry.id   AF-A0A2G6JIK1-F1
#
_cell.length_a   1.000
_cell.length_b   1.000
_cell.length_c   1.000
_cell.angle_alpha   90.00
_cell.angle_beta   90.00
_cell.angle_gamma   90.00
#
_symmetry.space_group_name_H-M   'P 1'
#
loop_
_entity.id
_entity.type
_entity.pdbx_description
1 polymer ?
#
loop_
_entity_poly.entity_id
_entity_poly.type
_entity_poly.pdbx_seq_one_letter_code
_entity_poly.pdbx_strand_id
1 'polypeptide(L)'
;MRLAAGVLIGAGLLLYGQVMFAEEVRSEVENTFFLWVQIGHATFFLQGADVQASLVLANIDPEYYEHSEKVALTLMILGACLLFSASFVRERSKKRT
;
A
#
# COMPACT_ATOMS: atom_id res chain seq x y z
N MET A 1 1.03 3.02 -24.70
CA MET A 1 1.35 4.05 -23.68
C MET A 1 0.18 4.38 -22.75
N ARG A 2 -1.02 4.76 -23.25
CA ARG A 2 -2.15 5.12 -22.37
C ARG A 2 -2.65 3.99 -21.45
N LEU A 3 -2.70 2.76 -21.97
CA LEU A 3 -3.07 1.58 -21.17
C LEU A 3 -2.07 1.30 -20.04
N ALA A 4 -0.77 1.29 -20.36
CA ALA A 4 0.30 1.11 -19.36
C ALA A 4 0.26 2.21 -18.28
N ALA A 5 0.04 3.46 -18.69
CA ALA A 5 -0.09 4.57 -17.76
C ALA A 5 -1.32 4.43 -16.84
N GLY A 6 -2.46 4.01 -17.38
CA GLY A 6 -3.66 3.71 -16.58
C GLY A 6 -3.47 2.55 -15.61
N VAL A 7 -2.77 1.49 -16.02
CA VAL A 7 -2.43 0.35 -15.16
C VAL A 7 -1.55 0.78 -13.99
N LEU A 8 -0.54 1.63 -14.24
CA LEU A 8 0.34 2.14 -13.18
C LEU A 8 -0.40 3.01 -12.16
N ILE A 9 -1.29 3.90 -12.61
CA ILE A 9 -2.13 4.70 -11.71
C ILE A 9 -3.07 3.82 -10.93
N GLY A 10 -3.75 2.86 -11.58
CA GLY A 10 -4.68 1.95 -10.92
C GLY A 10 -4.00 1.07 -9.88
N ALA A 11 -2.83 0.51 -10.20
CA ALA A 11 -2.04 -0.29 -9.28
C ALA A 11 -1.55 0.53 -8.07
N GLY A 12 -1.06 1.75 -8.31
CA GLY A 12 -0.66 2.66 -7.24
C GLY A 12 -1.83 3.04 -6.32
N LEU A 13 -3.00 3.35 -6.90
CA LEU A 13 -4.19 3.69 -6.11
C LEU A 13 -4.67 2.51 -5.27
N LEU A 14 -4.64 1.30 -5.83
CA LEU A 14 -5.06 0.09 -5.13
C LEU A 14 -4.10 -0.25 -3.97
N LEU A 15 -2.79 -0.14 -4.19
CA LEU A 15 -1.79 -0.30 -3.13
C LEU A 15 -1.97 0.73 -2.02
N TYR A 16 -2.18 2.00 -2.38
CA TYR A 16 -2.42 3.07 -1.41
C TYR A 16 -3.69 2.80 -0.57
N GLY A 17 -4.77 2.36 -1.21
CA GLY A 17 -6.00 2.00 -0.52
C GLY A 17 -5.85 0.81 0.42
N GLN A 18 -5.06 -0.20 0.04
CA GLN A 18 -4.78 -1.35 0.90
C GLN A 18 -3.98 -0.97 2.15
N VAL A 19 -3.00 -0.09 2.02
CA VAL A 19 -2.20 0.41 3.15
C VAL A 19 -3.09 1.20 4.12
N MET A 20 -3.85 2.17 3.62
CA MET A 20 -4.77 2.98 4.44
C MET A 20 -5.80 2.13 5.16
N PHE A 21 -6.38 1.15 4.47
CA PHE A 21 -7.37 0.25 5.08
C PHE A 21 -6.73 -0.63 6.17
N ALA A 22 -5.51 -1.11 5.95
CA ALA A 22 -4.79 -1.90 6.95
C ALA A 22 -4.46 -1.07 8.20
N GLU A 23 -4.05 0.19 8.05
CA GLU A 23 -3.81 1.10 9.18
C GLU A 23 -5.09 1.41 9.96
N GLU A 24 -6.20 1.69 9.26
CA GLU A 24 -7.48 2.00 9.91
C GLU A 24 -7.98 0.80 10.73
N VAL A 25 -7.98 -0.39 10.12
CA VAL A 25 -8.39 -1.62 10.80
C VAL A 25 -7.47 -1.93 11.98
N ARG A 26 -6.16 -1.71 11.84
CA ARG A 26 -5.21 -1.88 12.95
C ARG A 26 -5.53 -0.94 14.10
N SER A 27 -5.72 0.35 13.81
CA SER A 27 -6.08 1.37 14.80
C SER A 27 -7.38 1.01 15.53
N GLU A 28 -8.39 0.54 14.79
CA GLU A 28 -9.69 0.20 15.36
C GLU A 28 -9.65 -1.06 16.22
N VAL A 29 -8.83 -2.06 15.84
CA VAL A 29 -8.58 -3.26 16.65
C VAL A 29 -7.82 -2.90 17.93
N GLU A 30 -6.77 -2.09 17.84
CA GLU A 30 -6.00 -1.62 19.00
C GLU A 30 -6.90 -0.83 19.97
N ASN A 31 -7.81 0.01 19.47
CA ASN A 31 -8.69 0.82 20.29
C ASN A 31 -9.83 0.00 20.93
N THR A 32 -10.47 -0.89 20.15
CA THR A 32 -11.62 -1.69 20.61
C THR A 32 -11.19 -2.83 21.56
N PHE A 33 -10.04 -3.44 21.28
CA PHE A 33 -9.59 -4.65 21.96
C PHE A 33 -8.26 -4.43 22.71
N PHE A 34 -7.94 -3.20 23.14
CA PHE A 34 -6.64 -2.88 23.74
C PHE A 34 -6.22 -3.84 24.87
N LEU A 35 -7.16 -4.22 25.74
CA LEU A 35 -6.94 -5.18 26.84
C LEU A 35 -6.65 -6.59 26.32
N TRP A 36 -7.36 -7.03 25.29
CA TRP A 36 -7.16 -8.32 24.64
C TRP A 36 -5.87 -8.37 23.82
N VAL A 37 -5.49 -7.27 23.17
CA VAL A 37 -4.20 -7.13 22.49
C VAL A 37 -3.07 -7.24 23.50
N GLN A 38 -3.14 -6.55 24.64
CA GLN A 38 -2.14 -6.66 25.69
C GLN A 38 -2.09 -8.06 26.33
N ILE A 39 -3.23 -8.70 26.56
CA ILE A 39 -3.30 -10.08 27.06
C ILE A 39 -2.73 -11.05 26.02
N GLY A 40 -3.01 -10.84 24.73
CA GLY A 40 -2.40 -11.59 23.62
C GLY A 40 -0.89 -11.42 23.63
N HIS A 41 -0.38 -10.18 23.66
CA HIS A 41 1.05 -9.87 23.80
C HIS A 41 1.70 -10.56 25.00
N ALA A 42 1.00 -10.62 26.13
CA ALA A 42 1.48 -11.30 27.34
C ALA A 42 1.41 -12.84 27.24
N THR A 43 0.46 -13.41 26.50
CA THR A 43 0.29 -14.86 26.34
C THR A 43 1.03 -15.43 25.13
N PHE A 44 1.54 -14.62 24.20
CA PHE A 44 2.29 -15.08 23.03
C PHE A 44 3.63 -15.75 23.36
N PHE A 45 4.27 -15.42 24.49
CA PHE A 45 5.49 -16.12 24.92
C PHE A 45 5.22 -17.59 25.31
N LEU A 46 3.96 -17.94 25.63
CA LEU A 46 3.53 -19.27 26.05
C LEU A 46 3.06 -20.15 24.88
N GLN A 47 2.90 -19.61 23.67
CA GLN A 47 2.45 -20.37 22.50
C GLN A 47 3.63 -20.87 21.64
N GLY A 48 3.47 -22.05 21.04
CA GLY A 48 4.52 -22.78 20.32
C GLY A 48 5.13 -22.02 19.14
N ALA A 49 6.32 -22.46 18.71
CA ALA A 49 7.18 -21.77 17.73
C ALA A 49 6.46 -21.35 16.43
N ASP A 50 5.47 -22.12 15.98
CA ASP A 50 4.68 -21.81 14.79
C ASP A 50 3.83 -20.53 14.93
N VAL A 51 3.33 -20.25 16.14
CA VAL A 51 2.55 -19.04 16.43
C VAL A 51 3.45 -17.83 16.62
N GLN A 52 4.67 -18.02 17.12
CA GLN A 52 5.66 -16.96 17.18
C GLN A 52 6.14 -16.56 15.78
N ALA A 53 6.33 -17.53 14.88
CA ALA A 53 6.66 -17.26 13.49
C ALA A 53 5.55 -16.50 12.75
N SER A 54 4.29 -16.88 12.96
CA SER A 54 3.16 -16.13 12.40
C SER A 54 3.01 -14.73 13.01
N LEU A 55 3.45 -14.52 14.25
CA LEU A 55 3.50 -13.20 14.87
C LEU A 55 4.60 -12.28 14.32
N VAL A 56 5.75 -12.84 13.95
CA VAL A 56 6.82 -12.10 13.25
C VAL A 56 6.36 -11.71 11.84
N LEU A 57 5.58 -12.57 11.18
CA LEU A 57 4.93 -12.27 9.91
C LEU A 57 3.75 -11.29 10.04
N ALA A 58 3.03 -11.29 11.16
CA ALA A 58 1.88 -10.42 11.43
C ALA A 58 2.29 -9.04 11.96
N ASN A 59 3.41 -8.93 12.68
CA ASN A 59 4.08 -7.66 12.98
C ASN A 59 4.85 -7.21 11.74
N ILE A 60 4.12 -6.87 10.69
CA ILE A 60 4.69 -6.11 9.60
C ILE A 60 5.19 -4.80 10.22
N ASP A 61 6.50 -4.60 10.18
CA ASP A 61 7.17 -3.41 10.68
C ASP A 61 6.50 -2.17 10.04
N PRO A 62 6.15 -1.12 10.82
CA PRO A 62 5.64 0.14 10.27
C PRO A 62 6.46 0.68 9.09
N GLU A 63 7.76 0.39 9.03
CA GLU A 63 8.63 0.76 7.90
C GLU A 63 8.16 0.17 6.55
N TYR A 64 7.55 -1.02 6.55
CA TYR A 64 7.02 -1.64 5.32
C TYR A 64 5.74 -0.97 4.83
N TYR A 65 4.92 -0.41 5.73
CA TYR A 65 3.74 0.37 5.33
C TYR A 65 4.15 1.68 4.69
N GLU A 66 5.11 2.38 5.28
CA GLU A 66 5.67 3.62 4.73
C GLU A 66 6.37 3.38 3.38
N HIS A 67 7.09 2.26 3.24
CA HIS A 67 7.69 1.88 1.96
C HIS A 67 6.63 1.59 0.90
N SER A 68 5.57 0.86 1.27
CA SER A 68 4.46 0.52 0.36
C SER A 68 3.70 1.77 -0.09
N GLU A 69 3.49 2.73 0.81
CA GLU A 69 2.89 4.03 0.49
C GLU A 69 3.75 4.82 -0.51
N LYS A 70 5.07 4.90 -0.27
CA LYS A 70 6.02 5.56 -1.19
C LYS A 70 6.01 4.91 -2.57
N VAL A 71 5.97 3.58 -2.65
CA VAL A 71 5.89 2.84 -3.91
C VAL A 71 4.56 3.11 -4.62
N ALA A 72 3.44 3.12 -3.88
CA ALA A 72 2.12 3.43 -4.40
C ALA A 72 2.06 4.85 -5.00
N LEU A 73 2.57 5.84 -4.28
CA LEU A 73 2.69 7.23 -4.75
C LEU A 73 3.57 7.33 -5.99
N THR A 74 4.71 6.64 -6.00
CA THR A 74 5.64 6.63 -7.14
C THR A 74 4.96 6.06 -8.39
N LEU A 75 4.22 4.96 -8.26
CA LEU A 75 3.46 4.35 -9.36
C LEU A 75 2.39 5.30 -9.91
N MET A 76 1.66 6.00 -9.04
CA MET A 76 0.67 6.99 -9.44
C MET A 76 1.30 8.17 -10.18
N ILE A 77 2.40 8.73 -9.67
CA ILE A 77 3.12 9.85 -10.31
C ILE A 77 3.66 9.43 -11.68
N LEU A 78 4.29 8.26 -11.76
CA LEU A 78 4.89 7.77 -13.00
C LEU A 78 3.82 7.50 -14.07
N GLY A 79 2.69 6.91 -13.67
CA GLY A 79 1.52 6.75 -14.53
C GLY A 79 0.94 8.10 -14.99
N ALA A 80 0.84 9.10 -14.10
CA ALA A 80 0.37 10.44 -14.44
C ALA A 80 1.28 11.15 -15.46
N CYS A 81 2.61 11.09 -15.25
CA CYS A 81 3.60 11.62 -16.19
C CYS A 81 3.50 10.96 -17.57
N LEU A 82 3.27 9.65 -17.63
CA LEU A 82 3.10 8.92 -18.90
C LEU A 82 1.80 9.31 -19.62
N LEU A 83 0.70 9.51 -18.89
CA LEU A 83 -0.55 10.02 -19.48
C LEU A 83 -0.39 11.43 -20.04
N PHE A 84 0.29 12.31 -19.30
CA PHE A 84 0.52 13.69 -19.71
C PHE A 84 1.41 13.74 -20.96
N SER A 85 2.51 13.00 -20.95
CA SER A 85 3.44 12.90 -22.08
C SER A 85 2.76 12.32 -23.33
N ALA A 86 1.93 11.28 -23.17
CA ALA A 86 1.18 10.68 -24.27
C ALA A 86 0.17 11.65 -24.91
N SER A 87 -0.40 12.57 -24.13
CA SER A 87 -1.30 13.61 -24.64
C SER A 87 -0.55 14.69 -25.40
N PHE A 88 0.60 15.15 -24.90
CA PHE A 88 1.46 16.12 -25.60
C PHE A 88 2.00 15.62 -26.95
N VAL A 89 2.39 14.35 -27.01
CA VAL A 89 2.86 13.72 -28.27
C VAL A 89 1.73 13.63 -29.30
N ARG A 90 0.51 13.29 -28.86
CA ARG A 90 -0.66 13.24 -29.75
C ARG A 90 -1.02 14.62 -30.31
N GLU A 91 -0.88 15.65 -29.50
CA GLU A 91 -1.21 17.03 -29.88
C GLU A 91 -0.21 17.62 -30.88
N ARG A 92 1.08 17.32 -30.73
CA ARG A 92 2.09 17.68 -31.75
C ARG A 92 1.91 16.94 -33.08
N SER A 93 1.50 15.68 -33.04
CA SER A 93 1.22 14.91 -34.27
C SER A 93 0.08 15.54 -35.07
N LYS A 94 -0.98 15.98 -34.37
CA LYS A 94 -2.16 16.60 -34.99
C LYS A 94 -1.92 18.00 -35.57
N LYS A 95 -0.92 18.73 -35.07
CA LYS A 95 -0.51 20.05 -35.61
C LYS A 95 0.41 19.97 -36.83
N ARG A 96 0.92 18.79 -37.18
CA ARG A 96 1.88 18.57 -38.28
C ARG A 96 1.24 18.04 -39.57
N THR A 97 -0.03 17.68 -39.52
CA THR A 97 -0.93 17.38 -40.65
C THR A 97 -1.89 18.52 -40.85
#